data_AF-A0A6V8P884-F1
#
_entry.id   AF-A0A6V8P884-F1
#
_cell.length_a   1.000
_cell.length_b   1.000
_cell.length_c   1.000
_cell.angle_alpha   90.00
_cell.angle_beta   90.00
_cell.angle_gamma   90.00
#
_symmetry.space_group_name_H-M   'P 1'
#
loop_
_entity.id
_entity.type
_entity.pdbx_description
1 polymer ?
#
loop_
_entity_poly.entity_id
_entity_poly.type
_entity_poly.pdbx_seq_one_letter_code
_entity_poly.pdbx_strand_id
1 'polypeptide(L)'
;MRGQWVQCWVMDTFVIAWVMLLLFAMFNNYVMYRLLKQRNRTDLMWVSVVSTVIPVALFAFWPGAITLMAFPLIQSVGMLVVMRMVHR
;
A
#
# COMPACT_ATOMS: atom_id res chain seq x y z
N MET A 1 12.01 1.81 -35.74
CA MET A 1 12.84 1.59 -34.53
C MET A 1 12.61 2.61 -33.41
N ARG A 2 11.43 3.26 -33.32
CA ARG A 2 11.10 4.21 -32.24
C ARG A 2 10.24 3.61 -31.10
N GLY A 3 9.68 2.41 -31.30
CA GLY A 3 8.80 1.74 -30.33
C GLY A 3 9.51 0.92 -29.25
N GLN A 4 10.70 0.37 -29.51
CA GLN A 4 11.43 -0.48 -28.55
C GLN A 4 11.93 0.30 -27.33
N TRP A 5 12.43 1.53 -27.52
CA TRP A 5 12.88 2.37 -26.41
C TRP A 5 11.73 2.73 -25.46
N VAL A 6 10.54 3.01 -26.00
CA VAL A 6 9.35 3.32 -25.18
C VAL A 6 8.94 2.11 -24.33
N GLN A 7 8.96 0.90 -24.90
CA GLN A 7 8.61 -0.31 -24.13
C GLN A 7 9.63 -0.64 -23.04
N CYS A 8 10.93 -0.40 -23.26
CA CYS A 8 11.95 -0.57 -22.22
C CYS A 8 11.74 0.39 -21.04
N TRP A 9 11.49 1.69 -21.31
CA TRP A 9 11.21 2.67 -20.25
C TRP A 9 9.92 2.37 -19.48
N VAL A 10 8.87 1.91 -20.18
CA VAL A 10 7.59 1.56 -19.54
C VAL A 10 7.73 0.34 -18.62
N MET A 11 8.52 -0.67 -19.01
CA MET A 11 8.76 -1.85 -18.16
C MET A 11 9.54 -1.49 -16.90
N ASP A 12 10.58 -0.65 -17.03
CA ASP A 12 11.34 -0.15 -15.88
C ASP A 12 10.45 0.64 -14.91
N THR A 13 9.64 1.56 -15.44
CA THR A 13 8.75 2.40 -14.62
C THR A 13 7.68 1.57 -13.90
N PHE A 14 7.15 0.54 -14.56
CA PHE A 14 6.18 -0.38 -13.98
C PHE A 14 6.78 -1.22 -12.86
N VAL A 15 7.98 -1.77 -13.06
CA VAL A 15 8.70 -2.55 -12.06
C VAL A 15 9.06 -1.66 -10.86
N ILE A 16 9.53 -0.44 -11.11
CA ILE A 16 9.81 0.55 -10.06
C ILE A 16 8.55 0.85 -9.25
N ALA A 17 7.40 1.05 -9.90
CA ALA A 17 6.14 1.29 -9.22
C ALA A 17 5.75 0.12 -8.29
N TRP A 18 5.93 -1.12 -8.75
CA TRP A 18 5.71 -2.33 -7.93
C TRP A 18 6.66 -2.44 -6.74
N VAL A 19 7.95 -2.20 -6.94
CA VAL A 19 8.96 -2.23 -5.87
C VAL A 19 8.66 -1.16 -4.83
N MET A 20 8.33 0.06 -5.28
CA MET A 20 8.00 1.17 -4.41
C MET A 20 6.71 0.89 -3.63
N LEU A 21 5.73 0.25 -4.26
CA LEU A 21 4.50 -0.21 -3.63
C LEU A 21 4.72 -1.23 -2.52
N LEU A 22 5.52 -2.25 -2.80
CA LEU A 22 5.85 -3.29 -1.83
C LEU A 22 6.64 -2.72 -0.65
N LEU A 23 7.62 -1.84 -0.92
CA LEU A 23 8.36 -1.13 0.12
C LEU A 23 7.43 -0.27 0.99
N PHE A 24 6.51 0.47 0.38
CA PHE A 24 5.56 1.31 1.11
C PHE A 24 4.60 0.48 1.94
N ALA A 25 4.08 -0.63 1.39
CA ALA A 25 3.22 -1.57 2.11
C ALA A 25 3.96 -2.20 3.30
N MET A 26 5.20 -2.64 3.10
CA MET A 26 6.03 -3.23 4.15
C MET A 26 6.33 -2.22 5.26
N PHE A 27 6.73 -1.00 4.90
CA PHE A 27 6.98 0.07 5.86
C PHE A 27 5.73 0.40 6.67
N ASN A 28 4.57 0.54 6.02
CA ASN A 28 3.34 0.92 6.70
C ASN A 28 2.87 -0.20 7.64
N ASN A 29 2.96 -1.46 7.22
CA ASN A 29 2.60 -2.59 8.07
C ASN A 29 3.54 -2.71 9.28
N TYR A 30 4.84 -2.40 9.11
CA TYR A 30 5.81 -2.34 10.21
C TYR A 30 5.50 -1.20 11.22
N VAL A 31 5.21 0.01 10.73
CA VAL A 31 4.82 1.14 11.58
C VAL A 31 3.56 0.80 12.38
N MET A 32 2.56 0.22 11.72
CA MET A 32 1.30 -0.15 12.36
C MET A 32 1.49 -1.29 13.36
N TYR A 33 2.30 -2.30 13.04
CA TYR A 33 2.70 -3.34 14.00
C TYR A 33 3.35 -2.74 15.25
N ARG A 34 4.30 -1.82 15.07
CA ARG A 34 4.99 -1.16 16.19
C ARG A 34 4.00 -0.38 17.07
N LEU A 35 3.09 0.38 16.46
CA LEU A 35 2.05 1.15 17.17
C LEU A 35 1.07 0.24 17.93
N LEU A 36 0.58 -0.82 17.28
CA LEU A 36 -0.36 -1.77 17.89
C LEU A 36 0.30 -2.60 19.00
N LYS A 37 1.56 -2.99 18.82
CA LYS A 37 2.36 -3.70 19.85
C LYS A 37 2.59 -2.84 21.08
N GLN A 38 2.85 -1.54 20.90
CA GLN A 38 2.96 -0.58 22.02
C GLN A 38 1.63 -0.42 22.79
N ARG A 39 0.50 -0.64 22.13
CA ARG A 39 -0.85 -0.55 22.72
C ARG A 39 -1.43 -1.91 23.16
N ASN A 40 -0.67 -3.00 23.01
CA ASN A 40 -1.08 -4.38 23.29
C ASN A 40 -2.39 -4.80 22.58
N ARG A 41 -2.65 -4.25 21.38
CA ARG A 41 -3.89 -4.45 20.60
C ARG A 41 -3.57 -5.11 19.26
N THR A 42 -2.95 -6.30 19.30
CA THR A 42 -2.57 -7.06 18.10
C THR A 42 -3.75 -7.59 17.30
N ASP A 43 -4.95 -7.67 17.87
CA ASP A 43 -6.19 -8.03 17.14
C ASP A 43 -6.49 -7.14 15.94
N LEU A 44 -6.09 -5.86 16.00
CA LEU A 44 -6.34 -4.88 14.94
C LEU A 44 -5.34 -4.95 13.78
N MET A 45 -4.36 -5.84 13.88
CA MET A 45 -3.29 -5.99 12.89
C MET A 45 -3.85 -6.51 11.54
N TRP A 46 -4.95 -7.26 11.56
CA TRP A 46 -5.69 -7.66 10.37
C TRP A 46 -6.16 -6.46 9.53
N VAL A 47 -6.60 -5.37 10.18
CA VAL A 47 -7.08 -4.16 9.47
C VAL A 47 -5.93 -3.51 8.69
N SER A 48 -4.73 -3.46 9.27
CA SER A 48 -3.52 -2.97 8.58
C SER A 48 -3.17 -3.80 7.36
N VAL A 49 -3.22 -5.13 7.51
CA VAL A 49 -2.95 -6.09 6.42
C VAL A 49 -3.99 -5.95 5.31
N VAL A 50 -5.28 -5.88 5.64
CA VAL A 50 -6.35 -5.71 4.65
C VAL A 50 -6.22 -4.37 3.91
N SER A 51 -5.90 -3.30 4.64
CA SER A 51 -5.74 -1.96 4.06
C SER A 51 -4.50 -1.84 3.16
N THR A 52 -3.55 -2.78 3.24
CA THR A 52 -2.41 -2.88 2.32
C THR A 52 -2.67 -3.86 1.18
N VAL A 53 -3.27 -5.02 1.44
CA VAL A 53 -3.56 -6.05 0.42
C VAL A 53 -4.60 -5.56 -0.59
N ILE A 54 -5.67 -4.88 -0.16
CA ILE A 54 -6.72 -4.39 -1.09
C ILE A 54 -6.13 -3.45 -2.15
N PRO A 55 -5.36 -2.40 -1.79
CA PRO A 55 -4.74 -1.54 -2.78
C PRO A 55 -3.70 -2.27 -3.66
N VAL A 56 -2.89 -3.19 -3.11
CA VAL A 56 -1.94 -3.99 -3.92
C VAL A 56 -2.69 -4.82 -4.96
N ALA A 57 -3.78 -5.49 -4.56
CA ALA A 57 -4.60 -6.27 -5.47
C ALA A 57 -5.24 -5.39 -6.54
N LEU A 58 -5.80 -4.23 -6.17
CA LEU A 58 -6.33 -3.24 -7.12
C LEU A 58 -5.27 -2.79 -8.14
N PHE A 59 -4.04 -2.53 -7.69
CA PHE A 59 -2.94 -2.18 -8.58
C PHE A 59 -2.54 -3.34 -9.51
N ALA A 60 -2.62 -4.59 -9.04
CA ALA A 60 -2.34 -5.77 -9.84
C ALA A 60 -3.40 -5.99 -10.94
N PHE A 61 -4.67 -5.78 -10.62
CA PHE A 61 -5.78 -5.92 -11.59
C PHE A 61 -5.89 -4.75 -12.55
N TRP A 62 -5.56 -3.53 -12.10
CA TRP A 62 -5.65 -2.35 -12.93
C TRP A 62 -4.47 -1.40 -12.70
N PRO A 63 -3.30 -1.71 -13.28
CA PRO A 63 -2.12 -0.88 -13.09
C PRO A 63 -2.26 0.45 -13.82
N GLY A 64 -2.39 1.53 -13.05
CA GLY A 64 -2.47 2.89 -13.58
C GLY A 64 -2.02 3.96 -12.59
N ALA A 65 -1.77 5.17 -13.11
CA ALA A 65 -1.42 6.33 -12.29
C ALA A 65 -2.51 6.65 -11.24
N ILE A 66 -3.78 6.37 -11.57
CA ILE A 66 -4.92 6.58 -10.67
C ILE A 66 -4.85 5.64 -9.46
N THR A 67 -4.50 4.36 -9.66
CA THR A 67 -4.33 3.39 -8.57
C THR A 67 -3.15 3.72 -7.66
N LEU A 68 -2.07 4.32 -8.20
CA LEU A 68 -0.95 4.84 -7.42
C LEU A 68 -1.36 6.00 -6.51
N MET A 69 -2.23 6.91 -6.99
CA MET A 69 -2.74 8.02 -6.17
C MET A 69 -3.80 7.58 -5.16
N ALA A 70 -4.59 6.55 -5.48
CA ALA A 70 -5.60 6.00 -4.57
C ALA A 70 -4.97 5.29 -3.36
N PHE A 71 -3.75 4.77 -3.52
CA PHE A 71 -3.03 4.02 -2.50
C PHE A 71 -2.86 4.77 -1.17
N PRO A 72 -2.24 5.97 -1.14
CA PRO A 72 -2.09 6.74 0.09
C PRO A 72 -3.45 7.19 0.67
N LEU A 73 -4.47 7.41 -0.16
CA LEU A 73 -5.81 7.77 0.30
C LEU A 73 -6.47 6.61 1.06
N ILE A 74 -6.48 5.41 0.48
CA ILE A 74 -7.06 4.21 1.11
C ILE A 74 -6.27 3.86 2.38
N GLN A 75 -4.95 3.99 2.37
CA GLN A 75 -4.14 3.81 3.58
C GLN A 75 -4.46 4.82 4.67
N SER A 76 -4.67 6.09 4.33
CA SER A 76 -5.04 7.14 5.29
C SER A 76 -6.38 6.85 5.95
N VAL A 77 -7.36 6.38 5.17
CA VAL A 77 -8.67 5.94 5.69
C VAL A 77 -8.51 4.72 6.61
N GLY A 78 -7.72 3.71 6.21
CA GLY A 78 -7.44 2.55 7.04
C GLY A 78 -6.80 2.91 8.38
N MET A 79 -5.85 3.85 8.37
CA MET A 79 -5.18 4.33 9.58
C MET A 79 -6.14 5.10 10.50
N LEU A 80 -7.03 5.91 9.93
CA LEU A 80 -8.11 6.58 10.67
C LEU A 80 -9.08 5.59 11.32
N VAL A 81 -9.47 4.53 10.60
CA VAL A 81 -10.35 3.48 11.13
C VAL A 81 -9.68 2.76 12.29
N VAL A 82 -8.41 2.37 12.15
CA VAL A 82 -7.66 1.74 13.24
C VAL A 82 -7.51 2.68 14.43
N MET A 83 -7.17 3.96 14.22
CA MET A 83 -7.11 4.93 15.31
C MET A 83 -8.46 5.06 16.02
N ARG A 84 -9.58 5.12 15.29
CA ARG A 84 -10.92 5.15 15.91
C ARG A 84 -11.26 3.89 16.69
N MET A 85 -10.87 2.70 16.21
CA MET A 85 -11.10 1.44 16.92
C MET A 85 -10.17 1.25 18.13
N VAL A 86 -8.99 1.87 18.13
CA VAL A 86 -8.06 1.88 19.28
C VAL A 86 -8.49 2.90 20.33
N HIS A 87 -9.12 4.01 19.94
CA HIS A 87 -9.58 5.05 20.86
C HIS A 87 -10.94 4.73 21.52
N ARG A 88 -11.61 3.66 21.11
CA ARG A 88 -12.72 3.01 21.84
C ARG A 88 -12.20 1.87 22.71
#